data_AF-A0A836IY50-F1
#
_entry.id   AF-A0A836IY50-F1
#
_cell.length_a   1.000
_cell.length_b   1.000
_cell.length_c   1.000
_cell.angle_alpha   90.00
_cell.angle_beta   90.00
_cell.angle_gamma   90.00
#
_symmetry.space_group_name_H-M   'P 1'
#
loop_
_entity.id
_entity.type
_entity.pdbx_description
1 polymer ?
#
loop_
_entity_poly.entity_id
_entity_poly.type
_entity_poly.pdbx_seq_one_letter_code
_entity_poly.pdbx_strand_id
1 'polypeptide(L)'
;MRCSTRWHASVLLQHIHRSLPVLQKLYAHLPQPQLQRPAQLAGRVDSATSFPPDPQTAEEGDRVVRFFCSELGMGEAALQQWRHKLRHKSAQRWGVPAASRAPPNSPAHFSSPNLPISDTAAAAGASSTTVPWTRVRGARAAAAAAPPSHAILSAAADRKAYASSSSFLWLRPRSQDVAVVQSAMQSLQFIVSPFLLLSPTPVVAASPPRSDSPDVNIVPPHDTVRPASYEECSRWYATQPIPAGMFLMSLPTEAVLFANPPPAADPVLMFYMQVEELVGQLVSAVADASAPHHGYASYLCDSVVPSRNLPFLTTADVQQLFEAAPDLIAQSPHVSGPAAVTGNVTSAPTDSPALSLVSFFHEDMAGEPLSDYLRKRISRDEYAWWVSLVLSHRAGATSLLPMIDKLNHSPLPNCYYTMATEDTMCGIDVLDNLFAGVPGELLYQPYVHVFALRDIPAGAELTLCYASASEGVYNPASRHPPAPPPPLSASGREGAHHQHSSADSAKDMAEVMHDLFPSCDASMVSESDGGSGSLDCASQFRRLKHPGRQEIDTPEGKATWLLQWGFVPPCDAIYSAKDLREMATLIAERRVDMRSLLFPQAG
;
A
#
# COMPACT_ATOMS: atom_id res chain seq x y z
N MET A 1 -21.32 31.71 -31.74
CA MET A 1 -21.55 30.29 -32.03
C MET A 1 -20.53 29.47 -31.26
N ARG A 2 -20.93 28.85 -30.14
CA ARG A 2 -20.06 27.97 -29.35
C ARG A 2 -20.10 26.59 -30.00
N CYS A 3 -19.00 26.15 -30.60
CA CYS A 3 -18.88 24.82 -31.17
C CYS A 3 -18.88 23.81 -30.01
N SER A 4 -20.03 23.18 -29.77
CA SER A 4 -20.18 22.05 -28.87
C SER A 4 -19.57 20.82 -29.55
N THR A 5 -18.25 20.70 -29.56
CA THR A 5 -17.60 19.41 -29.81
C THR A 5 -17.91 18.52 -28.60
N ARG A 6 -18.87 17.60 -28.77
CA ARG A 6 -18.98 16.43 -27.89
C ARG A 6 -17.68 15.66 -28.04
N TRP A 7 -16.74 15.89 -27.13
CA TRP A 7 -15.55 15.05 -26.97
C TRP A 7 -16.07 13.64 -26.70
N HIS A 8 -16.11 12.80 -27.73
CA HIS A 8 -16.28 11.38 -27.49
C HIS A 8 -15.07 10.96 -26.67
N ALA A 9 -15.32 10.32 -25.52
CA ALA A 9 -14.26 9.75 -24.71
C ALA A 9 -13.38 8.88 -25.62
N SER A 10 -12.06 9.02 -25.56
CA SER A 10 -11.16 8.16 -26.33
C SER A 10 -11.38 6.69 -25.96
N VAL A 11 -11.02 5.79 -26.87
CA VAL A 11 -11.14 4.35 -26.64
C VAL A 11 -10.36 3.93 -25.40
N LEU A 12 -9.17 4.51 -25.20
CA LEU A 12 -8.36 4.31 -24.01
C LEU A 12 -9.11 4.72 -22.76
N LEU A 13 -9.72 5.91 -22.74
CA LEU A 13 -10.45 6.38 -21.56
C LEU A 13 -11.64 5.47 -21.21
N GLN A 14 -12.38 4.99 -22.22
CA GLN A 14 -13.53 4.09 -22.03
C GLN A 14 -13.12 2.71 -21.47
N HIS A 15 -11.88 2.29 -21.76
CA HIS A 15 -11.39 0.95 -21.46
C HIS A 15 -10.13 0.94 -20.59
N ILE A 16 -9.81 2.04 -19.89
CA ILE A 16 -8.54 2.20 -19.16
C ILE A 16 -8.32 1.14 -18.07
N HIS A 17 -9.41 0.56 -17.57
CA HIS A 17 -9.41 -0.52 -16.59
C HIS A 17 -9.16 -1.92 -17.19
N ARG A 18 -9.02 -2.04 -18.52
CA ARG A 18 -8.77 -3.31 -19.20
C ARG A 18 -7.28 -3.62 -19.26
N SER A 19 -6.95 -4.90 -19.24
CA SER A 19 -5.58 -5.36 -19.36
C SER A 19 -4.94 -4.88 -20.67
N LEU A 20 -3.61 -4.72 -20.67
CA LEU A 20 -2.87 -4.24 -21.83
C LEU A 20 -3.11 -5.08 -23.10
N PRO A 21 -3.17 -6.43 -23.04
CA PRO A 21 -3.49 -7.24 -24.21
C PRO A 21 -4.90 -7.01 -24.75
N VAL A 22 -5.87 -6.72 -23.87
CA VAL A 22 -7.25 -6.39 -24.30
C VAL A 22 -7.28 -5.03 -24.97
N LEU A 23 -6.57 -4.04 -24.43
CA LEU A 23 -6.42 -2.73 -25.07
C LEU A 23 -5.77 -2.85 -26.45
N GLN A 24 -4.70 -3.63 -26.58
CA GLN A 24 -4.06 -3.91 -27.88
C GLN A 24 -5.05 -4.50 -28.89
N LYS A 25 -5.85 -5.50 -28.48
CA LYS A 25 -6.89 -6.07 -29.34
C LYS A 25 -7.93 -5.03 -29.72
N LEU A 26 -8.42 -4.22 -28.78
CA LEU A 26 -9.40 -3.17 -29.08
C LEU A 26 -8.89 -2.21 -30.15
N TYR A 27 -7.65 -1.71 -30.00
CA TYR A 27 -7.06 -0.80 -30.99
C TYR A 27 -6.74 -1.46 -32.33
N ALA A 28 -6.47 -2.77 -32.38
CA ALA A 28 -6.29 -3.51 -33.63
C ALA A 28 -7.59 -3.69 -34.42
N HIS A 29 -8.75 -3.72 -33.75
CA HIS A 29 -10.06 -3.90 -34.37
C HIS A 29 -10.80 -2.58 -34.63
N LEU A 30 -10.24 -1.44 -34.22
CA LEU A 30 -10.82 -0.15 -34.56
C LEU A 30 -10.75 0.00 -36.09
N PRO A 31 -11.90 0.14 -36.77
CA PRO A 31 -11.88 0.40 -38.19
C PRO A 31 -11.10 1.71 -38.40
N GLN A 32 -10.12 1.69 -39.31
CA GLN A 32 -9.46 2.90 -39.80
C GLN A 32 -10.39 3.59 -40.82
N PRO A 33 -11.36 4.43 -40.40
CA PRO A 33 -11.68 5.58 -41.24
C PRO A 33 -12.02 6.86 -40.45
N GLN A 34 -11.55 7.99 -41.00
CA GLN A 34 -12.04 9.37 -40.80
C GLN A 34 -11.76 10.07 -39.45
N LEU A 35 -10.49 10.37 -39.18
CA LEU A 35 -10.13 11.59 -38.43
C LEU A 35 -9.56 12.62 -39.42
N GLN A 36 -10.46 13.31 -40.13
CA GLN A 36 -10.15 14.61 -40.71
C GLN A 36 -9.92 15.60 -39.55
N ARG A 37 -8.71 15.64 -38.99
CA ARG A 37 -8.17 16.89 -38.45
C ARG A 37 -7.56 17.65 -39.64
N PRO A 38 -7.82 18.97 -39.78
CA PRO A 38 -7.17 19.75 -40.83
C PRO A 38 -5.66 19.69 -40.64
N ALA A 39 -4.98 19.22 -41.68
CA ALA A 39 -3.54 19.12 -41.76
C ALA A 39 -2.92 20.52 -41.71
N GLN A 40 -2.42 20.94 -40.55
CA GLN A 40 -1.42 22.00 -40.43
C GLN A 40 -0.46 21.69 -39.28
N LEU A 41 0.50 20.81 -39.52
CA LEU A 41 1.94 21.09 -39.48
C LEU A 41 2.68 19.78 -39.75
N ALA A 42 3.52 19.81 -40.77
CA ALA A 42 4.30 18.68 -41.24
C ALA A 42 5.32 18.23 -40.19
N GLY A 43 5.26 16.96 -39.80
CA GLY A 43 6.25 16.27 -39.00
C GLY A 43 5.86 14.80 -38.86
N ARG A 44 6.53 13.94 -39.64
CA ARG A 44 6.50 12.46 -39.63
C ARG A 44 5.66 11.83 -38.50
N VAL A 45 4.38 11.56 -38.79
CA VAL A 45 3.46 10.88 -37.86
C VAL A 45 3.60 9.38 -38.11
N ASP A 46 4.48 8.72 -37.35
CA ASP A 46 4.38 7.27 -37.18
C ASP A 46 2.98 6.99 -36.60
N SER A 47 2.23 6.08 -37.25
CA SER A 47 0.81 5.83 -37.06
C SER A 47 0.32 5.95 -35.61
N ALA A 48 -0.26 7.10 -35.26
CA ALA A 48 -0.81 7.41 -33.93
C ALA A 48 -2.06 6.58 -33.56
N THR A 49 -2.36 5.49 -34.28
CA THR A 49 -3.62 4.75 -34.19
C THR A 49 -3.49 3.36 -33.57
N SER A 50 -2.28 2.86 -33.31
CA SER A 50 -2.08 1.55 -32.67
C SER A 50 -1.66 1.70 -31.22
N PHE A 51 -2.23 0.87 -30.34
CA PHE A 51 -1.75 0.76 -28.95
C PHE A 51 -0.28 0.31 -28.95
N PRO A 52 0.61 0.99 -28.22
CA PRO A 52 2.02 0.72 -28.29
C PRO A 52 2.35 -0.65 -27.70
N PRO A 53 3.30 -1.40 -28.31
CA PRO A 53 3.80 -2.63 -27.73
C PRO A 53 4.54 -2.35 -26.41
N ASP A 54 4.86 -3.41 -25.68
CA ASP A 54 5.64 -3.33 -24.45
C ASP A 54 7.00 -2.66 -24.70
N PRO A 55 7.29 -1.50 -24.06
CA PRO A 55 8.48 -0.72 -24.36
C PRO A 55 9.74 -1.38 -23.78
N GLN A 56 10.76 -1.61 -24.60
CA GLN A 56 12.06 -2.14 -24.17
C GLN A 56 13.19 -1.09 -24.26
N THR A 57 12.91 0.07 -24.86
CA THR A 57 13.85 1.20 -24.92
C THR A 57 13.17 2.51 -24.53
N ALA A 58 13.99 3.52 -24.21
CA ALA A 58 13.50 4.85 -23.88
C ALA A 58 12.66 5.47 -25.02
N GLU A 59 13.06 5.25 -26.28
CA GLU A 59 12.33 5.72 -27.46
C GLU A 59 10.95 5.04 -27.58
N GLU A 60 10.86 3.76 -27.21
CA GLU A 60 9.58 3.04 -27.17
C GLU A 60 8.70 3.56 -26.03
N GLY A 61 9.29 3.82 -24.86
CA GLY A 61 8.64 4.49 -23.75
C GLY A 61 8.08 5.86 -24.14
N ASP A 62 8.82 6.66 -24.91
CA ASP A 62 8.34 7.93 -25.43
C ASP A 62 7.17 7.76 -26.41
N ARG A 63 7.06 6.63 -27.11
CA ARG A 63 5.85 6.30 -27.90
C ARG A 63 4.66 6.02 -26.99
N VAL A 64 4.85 5.31 -25.87
CA VAL A 64 3.79 5.09 -24.87
C VAL A 64 3.31 6.43 -24.30
N VAL A 65 4.24 7.30 -23.87
CA VAL A 65 3.91 8.64 -23.33
C VAL A 65 3.10 9.43 -24.35
N ARG A 66 3.53 9.49 -25.61
CA ARG A 66 2.84 10.18 -26.70
C ARG A 66 1.44 9.63 -26.94
N PHE A 67 1.31 8.32 -27.01
CA PHE A 67 0.03 7.64 -27.21
C PHE A 67 -0.95 7.98 -26.08
N PHE A 68 -0.55 7.78 -24.82
CA PHE A 68 -1.39 8.08 -23.66
C PHE A 68 -1.74 9.56 -23.60
N CYS A 69 -0.80 10.48 -23.87
CA CYS A 69 -1.10 11.91 -23.88
C CYS A 69 -2.11 12.29 -24.97
N SER A 70 -1.96 11.73 -26.17
CA SER A 70 -2.88 11.96 -27.29
C SER A 70 -4.29 11.45 -26.95
N GLU A 71 -4.40 10.18 -26.53
CA GLU A 71 -5.69 9.55 -26.23
C GLU A 71 -6.37 10.19 -25.01
N LEU A 72 -5.62 10.61 -24.00
CA LEU A 72 -6.19 11.17 -22.78
C LEU A 72 -6.38 12.69 -22.82
N GLY A 73 -5.98 13.36 -23.91
CA GLY A 73 -6.09 14.81 -24.06
C GLY A 73 -5.15 15.59 -23.14
N MET A 74 -3.96 15.04 -22.88
CA MET A 74 -2.94 15.64 -22.03
C MET A 74 -1.83 16.30 -22.86
N GLY A 75 -1.20 17.34 -22.32
CA GLY A 75 0.00 17.95 -22.89
C GLY A 75 1.24 17.11 -22.61
N GLU A 76 1.79 16.48 -23.65
CA GLU A 76 3.01 15.66 -23.58
C GLU A 76 4.17 16.42 -22.93
N ALA A 77 4.46 17.64 -23.41
CA ALA A 77 5.55 18.47 -22.88
C ALA A 77 5.37 18.81 -21.40
N ALA A 78 4.13 19.06 -20.96
CA ALA A 78 3.82 19.33 -19.56
C ALA A 78 4.06 18.09 -18.69
N LEU A 79 3.62 16.91 -19.14
CA LEU A 79 3.84 15.65 -18.44
C LEU A 79 5.34 15.29 -18.38
N GLN A 80 6.08 15.45 -19.48
CA GLN A 80 7.52 15.22 -19.50
C GLN A 80 8.26 16.16 -18.55
N GLN A 81 7.90 17.44 -18.54
CA GLN A 81 8.47 18.41 -17.60
C GLN A 81 8.16 18.05 -16.16
N TRP A 82 6.94 17.59 -15.87
CA TRP A 82 6.56 17.08 -14.55
C TRP A 82 7.41 15.88 -14.13
N ARG A 83 7.49 14.85 -14.97
CA ARG A 83 8.29 13.63 -14.70
C ARG A 83 9.76 13.95 -14.46
N HIS A 84 10.33 14.89 -15.23
CA HIS A 84 11.69 15.35 -15.00
C HIS A 84 11.84 16.09 -13.65
N LYS A 85 10.96 17.05 -13.35
CA LYS A 85 10.96 17.80 -12.08
C LYS A 85 10.78 16.88 -10.87
N LEU A 86 9.91 15.88 -10.97
CA LEU A 86 9.62 14.92 -9.91
C LEU A 86 10.88 14.13 -9.56
N ARG A 87 11.49 13.48 -10.56
CA ARG A 87 12.75 12.73 -10.40
C ARG A 87 13.88 13.60 -9.87
N HIS A 88 14.08 14.77 -10.47
CA HIS A 88 15.13 15.71 -10.04
C HIS A 88 14.94 16.16 -8.60
N LYS A 89 13.73 16.60 -8.20
CA LYS A 89 13.46 17.07 -6.84
C LYS A 89 13.53 15.95 -5.81
N SER A 90 13.10 14.74 -6.18
CA SER A 90 13.21 13.56 -5.33
C SER A 90 14.68 13.20 -5.08
N ALA A 91 15.47 13.06 -6.15
CA ALA A 91 16.90 12.79 -6.06
C ALA A 91 17.66 13.88 -5.28
N GLN A 92 17.36 15.16 -5.56
CA GLN A 92 17.95 16.29 -4.85
C GLN A 92 17.63 16.26 -3.35
N ARG A 93 16.39 15.93 -2.97
CA ARG A 93 15.99 15.88 -1.55
C ARG A 93 16.78 14.83 -0.79
N TRP A 94 17.00 13.68 -1.42
CA TRP A 94 17.67 12.55 -0.79
C TRP A 94 19.16 12.47 -1.11
N GLY A 95 19.74 13.47 -1.79
CA GLY A 95 21.16 13.46 -2.14
C GLY A 95 21.58 12.32 -3.07
N VAL A 96 20.64 11.71 -3.79
CA VAL A 96 20.93 10.68 -4.79
C VAL A 96 21.47 11.40 -6.02
N PRO A 97 22.65 11.05 -6.55
CA PRO A 97 23.14 11.60 -7.80
C PRO A 97 22.08 11.39 -8.89
N ALA A 98 21.74 12.44 -9.63
CA ALA A 98 20.95 12.26 -10.84
C ALA A 98 21.73 11.27 -11.71
N ALA A 99 21.14 10.10 -11.99
CA ALA A 99 21.81 9.05 -12.76
C ALA A 99 22.45 9.69 -13.99
N SER A 100 23.78 9.65 -14.05
CA SER A 100 24.52 10.09 -15.22
C SER A 100 24.01 9.25 -16.38
N ARG A 101 23.55 9.91 -17.46
CA ARG A 101 23.16 9.24 -18.71
C ARG A 101 24.39 8.50 -19.25
N ALA A 102 24.57 7.25 -18.84
CA ALA A 102 25.35 6.27 -19.59
C ALA A 102 24.38 5.59 -20.58
N PRO A 103 24.73 5.48 -21.86
CA PRO A 103 23.86 4.83 -22.84
C PRO A 103 23.75 3.32 -22.54
N PRO A 104 22.58 2.69 -22.74
CA PRO A 104 22.44 1.26 -22.58
C PRO A 104 23.00 0.59 -23.84
N ASN A 105 24.12 -0.11 -23.72
CA ASN A 105 24.55 -1.07 -24.73
C ASN A 105 24.95 -2.36 -24.01
N SER A 106 23.98 -3.26 -23.85
CA SER A 106 24.04 -4.69 -24.21
C SER A 106 23.17 -5.55 -23.29
N PRO A 107 22.45 -6.56 -23.84
CA PRO A 107 21.56 -7.43 -23.07
C PRO A 107 22.33 -8.43 -22.22
N ALA A 108 21.77 -8.75 -21.06
CA ALA A 108 22.26 -9.77 -20.16
C ALA A 108 22.17 -11.16 -20.81
N HIS A 109 23.31 -11.82 -20.98
CA HIS A 109 23.40 -13.28 -21.07
C HIS A 109 24.29 -13.78 -19.93
N PHE A 110 23.74 -14.69 -19.12
CA PHE A 110 24.44 -15.49 -18.12
C PHE A 110 25.64 -16.22 -18.73
N SER A 111 26.84 -16.08 -18.14
CA SER A 111 27.73 -17.19 -17.69
C SER A 111 29.18 -16.74 -17.42
N SER A 112 29.57 -16.83 -16.13
CA SER A 112 30.87 -17.30 -15.62
C SER A 112 32.16 -16.44 -15.67
N PRO A 113 33.13 -16.73 -14.75
CA PRO A 113 33.82 -15.72 -13.95
C PRO A 113 35.31 -15.53 -14.32
N ASN A 114 35.92 -14.58 -13.62
CA ASN A 114 37.35 -14.23 -13.51
C ASN A 114 37.72 -12.93 -14.23
N LEU A 115 37.92 -11.88 -13.45
CA LEU A 115 39.10 -11.01 -13.45
C LEU A 115 39.05 -10.11 -12.18
N PRO A 116 40.20 -9.68 -11.65
CA PRO A 116 40.37 -9.37 -10.24
C PRO A 116 39.71 -8.04 -9.87
N ILE A 117 39.04 -8.06 -8.72
CA ILE A 117 38.58 -6.85 -8.03
C ILE A 117 39.84 -6.14 -7.53
N SER A 118 40.17 -5.02 -8.16
CA SER A 118 41.13 -4.08 -7.60
C SER A 118 40.52 -3.45 -6.36
N ASP A 119 41.09 -3.83 -5.21
CA ASP A 119 40.87 -3.22 -3.91
C ASP A 119 40.93 -1.69 -4.00
N THR A 120 39.75 -1.07 -3.96
CA THR A 120 39.59 0.31 -3.50
C THR A 120 38.52 0.34 -2.40
N ALA A 121 38.69 -0.55 -1.43
CA ALA A 121 38.30 -0.28 -0.05
C ALA A 121 39.30 0.73 0.53
N ALA A 122 39.06 2.02 0.29
CA ALA A 122 39.77 3.10 0.95
C ALA A 122 38.82 4.25 1.22
N ALA A 123 38.25 4.23 2.44
CA ALA A 123 37.94 5.40 3.24
C ALA A 123 37.40 6.63 2.47
N ALA A 124 36.14 6.58 2.04
CA ALA A 124 35.38 7.82 1.92
C ALA A 124 35.19 8.37 3.35
N GLY A 125 36.00 9.37 3.69
CA GLY A 125 36.01 9.97 5.02
C GLY A 125 34.60 10.32 5.50
N ALA A 126 34.33 9.96 6.75
CA ALA A 126 33.18 10.42 7.51
C ALA A 126 33.26 11.95 7.70
N SER A 127 32.95 12.69 6.64
CA SER A 127 32.43 14.03 6.79
C SER A 127 31.05 13.86 7.40
N SER A 128 30.93 14.19 8.69
CA SER A 128 29.67 14.38 9.39
C SER A 128 28.81 15.38 8.59
N THR A 129 28.11 14.86 7.60
CA THR A 129 27.21 15.62 6.76
C THR A 129 25.94 15.74 7.57
N THR A 130 25.87 16.81 8.35
CA THR A 130 24.71 17.14 9.16
C THR A 130 23.47 17.21 8.26
N VAL A 131 22.51 16.31 8.47
CA VAL A 131 21.26 16.29 7.72
C VAL A 131 20.50 17.59 8.04
N PRO A 132 20.13 18.40 7.03
CA PRO A 132 19.56 19.71 7.26
C PRO A 132 18.12 19.63 7.81
N TRP A 133 17.80 20.54 8.74
CA TRP A 133 16.43 20.74 9.19
C TRP A 133 15.53 21.19 8.03
N THR A 134 14.40 20.51 7.87
CA THR A 134 13.36 20.86 6.91
C THR A 134 12.21 21.55 7.63
N ARG A 135 11.93 22.79 7.26
CA ARG A 135 10.74 23.52 7.71
C ARG A 135 9.51 23.01 6.97
N VAL A 136 8.48 22.59 7.71
CA VAL A 136 7.19 22.20 7.15
C VAL A 136 6.41 23.46 6.75
N ARG A 137 6.00 23.51 5.48
CA ARG A 137 5.33 24.67 4.88
C ARG A 137 3.83 24.59 5.11
N GLY A 138 3.23 25.68 5.60
CA GLY A 138 1.78 25.77 5.76
C GLY A 138 1.22 25.15 7.06
N ALA A 139 2.06 24.57 7.91
CA ALA A 139 1.66 24.14 9.25
C ALA A 139 1.62 25.34 10.21
N ARG A 140 0.45 25.63 10.81
CA ARG A 140 0.37 26.51 11.99
C ARG A 140 0.73 25.69 13.23
N ALA A 141 1.59 26.21 14.09
CA ALA A 141 2.04 25.52 15.31
C ALA A 141 0.91 25.01 16.22
N ALA A 142 -0.29 25.63 16.18
CA ALA A 142 -1.45 25.20 16.93
C ALA A 142 -2.06 23.85 16.47
N ALA A 143 -1.78 23.38 15.24
CA ALA A 143 -2.31 22.13 14.71
C ALA A 143 -1.46 20.90 15.09
N ALA A 144 -0.24 21.10 15.60
CA ALA A 144 0.68 20.03 16.00
C ALA A 144 0.45 19.52 17.45
N ALA A 145 -0.51 20.10 18.18
CA ALA A 145 -0.88 19.70 19.54
C ALA A 145 -2.05 18.70 19.58
N ALA A 146 -2.46 18.13 18.44
CA ALA A 146 -3.36 16.98 18.46
C ALA A 146 -2.59 15.78 19.01
N PRO A 147 -3.12 15.07 20.03
CA PRO A 147 -2.42 13.93 20.60
C PRO A 147 -2.29 12.84 19.53
N PRO A 148 -1.25 11.99 19.60
CA PRO A 148 -1.27 10.71 18.89
C PRO A 148 -2.55 9.97 19.28
N SER A 149 -3.04 9.12 18.37
CA SER A 149 -4.29 8.36 18.41
C SER A 149 -4.48 7.42 19.62
N HIS A 150 -3.69 7.56 20.68
CA HIS A 150 -3.67 6.69 21.87
C HIS A 150 -4.07 7.37 23.19
N ALA A 151 -4.62 8.58 23.20
CA ALA A 151 -5.10 9.18 24.44
C ALA A 151 -6.45 9.90 24.29
N ILE A 152 -7.54 9.19 24.57
CA ILE A 152 -8.79 9.81 25.02
C ILE A 152 -9.18 9.17 26.35
N LEU A 153 -8.75 9.80 27.44
CA LEU A 153 -9.58 10.29 28.54
C LEU A 153 -8.69 10.79 29.69
N SER A 154 -9.13 11.87 30.32
CA SER A 154 -8.58 12.52 31.53
C SER A 154 -7.46 13.55 31.33
N ALA A 155 -7.86 14.80 31.12
CA ALA A 155 -7.75 15.86 32.15
C ALA A 155 -7.99 17.22 31.48
N ALA A 156 -9.22 17.72 31.59
CA ALA A 156 -9.52 19.12 31.40
C ALA A 156 -9.06 19.89 32.65
N ALA A 157 -7.82 20.36 32.66
CA ALA A 157 -7.37 21.49 33.48
C ALA A 157 -5.98 21.95 33.02
N ASP A 158 -5.87 23.25 32.74
CA ASP A 158 -4.63 24.03 32.63
C ASP A 158 -3.62 23.69 31.52
N ARG A 159 -3.93 24.10 30.29
CA ARG A 159 -2.89 24.51 29.32
C ARG A 159 -3.29 25.78 28.57
N LYS A 160 -3.24 26.93 29.27
CA LYS A 160 -2.98 28.23 28.63
C LYS A 160 -1.47 28.41 28.56
N ALA A 161 -0.86 28.06 27.43
CA ALA A 161 0.51 28.45 27.12
C ALA A 161 0.53 29.06 25.71
N TYR A 162 1.02 30.30 25.67
CA TYR A 162 1.13 31.20 24.53
C TYR A 162 1.60 30.52 23.24
N ALA A 163 0.68 30.29 22.29
CA ALA A 163 1.04 30.07 20.89
C ALA A 163 1.53 31.40 20.29
N SER A 164 2.83 31.66 20.38
CA SER A 164 3.46 32.77 19.66
C SER A 164 3.27 32.59 18.15
N SER A 165 2.90 33.67 17.47
CA SER A 165 2.71 33.80 16.01
C SER A 165 3.97 33.47 15.17
N SER A 166 5.06 33.02 15.79
CA SER A 166 6.38 32.82 15.17
C SER A 166 6.92 31.38 15.22
N SER A 167 6.13 30.39 15.67
CA SER A 167 6.57 29.00 15.79
C SER A 167 6.29 28.18 14.51
N PHE A 168 7.26 27.33 14.14
CA PHE A 168 7.19 26.45 12.96
C PHE A 168 7.41 24.99 13.35
N LEU A 169 6.93 24.09 12.50
CA LEU A 169 7.18 22.66 12.62
C LEU A 169 8.41 22.29 11.77
N TRP A 170 9.34 21.57 12.40
CA TRP A 170 10.64 21.21 11.84
C TRP A 170 10.82 19.69 11.86
N LEU A 171 11.35 19.16 10.76
CA LEU A 171 11.68 17.75 10.60
C LEU A 171 13.19 17.62 10.34
N ARG A 172 13.81 16.56 10.84
CA ARG A 172 15.22 16.25 10.60
C ARG A 172 15.39 14.74 10.52
N PRO A 173 15.58 14.17 9.32
CA PRO A 173 15.94 12.78 9.17
C PRO A 173 17.25 12.48 9.89
N ARG A 174 17.38 11.25 10.41
CA ARG A 174 18.67 10.74 10.86
C ARG A 174 19.52 10.34 9.65
N SER A 175 20.81 10.18 9.86
CA SER A 175 21.75 9.66 8.86
C SER A 175 21.25 8.34 8.24
N GLN A 176 20.83 7.39 9.08
CA GLN A 176 20.26 6.10 8.67
C GLN A 176 18.95 6.21 7.88
N ASP A 177 18.10 7.20 8.15
CA ASP A 177 16.86 7.43 7.40
C ASP A 177 17.16 7.92 5.98
N VAL A 178 18.19 8.76 5.82
CA VAL A 178 18.66 9.18 4.49
C VAL A 178 19.28 8.00 3.75
N ALA A 179 20.16 7.24 4.42
CA ALA A 179 20.86 6.11 3.83
C ALA A 179 19.91 5.03 3.32
N VAL A 180 18.87 4.67 4.09
CA VAL A 180 17.89 3.65 3.65
C VAL A 180 17.09 4.12 2.44
N VAL A 181 16.66 5.39 2.41
CA VAL A 181 15.92 5.92 1.26
C VAL A 181 16.81 5.97 0.02
N GLN A 182 18.06 6.41 0.16
CA GLN A 182 19.05 6.39 -0.93
C GLN A 182 19.26 4.96 -1.46
N SER A 183 19.48 4.00 -0.56
CA SER A 183 19.66 2.60 -0.92
C SER A 183 18.42 2.03 -1.61
N ALA A 184 17.22 2.31 -1.10
CA ALA A 184 15.97 1.86 -1.75
C ALA A 184 15.80 2.48 -3.14
N MET A 185 16.12 3.78 -3.32
CA MET A 185 16.04 4.43 -4.63
C MET A 185 17.03 3.85 -5.65
N GLN A 186 18.22 3.42 -5.19
CA GLN A 186 19.28 2.90 -6.04
C GLN A 186 19.12 1.41 -6.34
N SER A 187 18.87 0.60 -5.30
CA SER A 187 18.89 -0.85 -5.36
C SER A 187 17.50 -1.46 -5.61
N LEU A 188 16.44 -0.81 -5.13
CA LEU A 188 15.06 -1.28 -5.26
C LEU A 188 14.23 -0.44 -6.25
N GLN A 189 14.86 0.52 -6.93
CA GLN A 189 14.21 1.50 -7.81
C GLN A 189 13.01 2.21 -7.16
N PHE A 190 13.05 2.37 -5.83
CA PHE A 190 11.99 3.02 -5.07
C PHE A 190 11.82 4.48 -5.53
N ILE A 191 10.57 4.88 -5.74
CA ILE A 191 10.24 6.26 -6.12
C ILE A 191 9.50 6.90 -4.96
N VAL A 192 9.98 8.05 -4.51
CA VAL A 192 9.33 8.82 -3.44
C VAL A 192 9.05 10.25 -3.88
N SER A 193 7.86 10.74 -3.54
CA SER A 193 7.46 12.11 -3.80
C SER A 193 8.35 13.10 -3.05
N PRO A 194 8.76 14.23 -3.68
CA PRO A 194 9.55 15.27 -3.04
C PRO A 194 8.80 16.02 -1.94
N PHE A 195 7.53 15.69 -1.69
CA PHE A 195 6.74 16.23 -0.60
C PHE A 195 6.87 15.43 0.69
N LEU A 196 7.54 14.29 0.67
CA LEU A 196 7.67 13.39 1.81
C LEU A 196 9.05 13.47 2.44
N LEU A 197 9.09 13.18 3.74
CA LEU A 197 10.32 13.07 4.51
C LEU A 197 10.17 11.98 5.57
N LEU A 198 11.08 11.01 5.57
CA LEU A 198 11.26 10.03 6.64
C LEU A 198 12.06 10.69 7.76
N SER A 199 11.47 10.81 8.95
CA SER A 199 12.08 11.54 10.07
C SER A 199 11.52 11.01 11.39
N PRO A 200 12.25 11.17 12.52
CA PRO A 200 11.65 11.13 13.83
C PRO A 200 10.57 12.20 14.00
N THR A 201 9.87 12.17 15.13
CA THR A 201 8.77 13.07 15.45
C THR A 201 9.15 14.55 15.28
N PRO A 202 8.30 15.35 14.59
CA PRO A 202 8.59 16.76 14.36
C PRO A 202 8.72 17.60 15.63
N VAL A 203 9.56 18.63 15.54
CA VAL A 203 9.80 19.60 16.64
C VAL A 203 9.14 20.94 16.32
N VAL A 204 8.45 21.52 17.31
CA VAL A 204 7.86 22.87 17.19
C VAL A 204 8.82 23.90 17.79
N ALA A 205 9.36 24.78 16.94
CA ALA A 205 10.31 25.81 17.36
C ALA A 205 10.27 27.05 16.45
N ALA A 206 10.64 28.23 16.98
CA ALA A 206 10.70 29.47 16.21
C ALA A 206 11.84 29.50 15.18
N SER A 207 12.91 28.77 15.46
CA SER A 207 14.09 28.58 14.61
C SER A 207 14.46 27.10 14.58
N PRO A 208 15.21 26.61 13.59
CA PRO A 208 15.69 25.23 13.61
C PRO A 208 16.47 25.00 14.91
N PRO A 209 16.21 23.90 15.65
CA PRO A 209 16.95 23.58 16.87
C PRO A 209 18.45 23.56 16.58
N ARG A 210 19.24 24.24 17.42
CA ARG A 210 20.71 24.20 17.33
C ARG A 210 21.16 22.80 17.74
N SER A 211 21.99 22.16 16.93
CA SER A 211 22.51 20.82 17.19
C SER A 211 23.31 20.70 18.50
N ASP A 212 23.74 21.83 19.08
CA ASP A 212 24.69 21.87 20.21
C ASP A 212 24.13 22.50 21.50
N SER A 213 22.83 22.80 21.62
CA SER A 213 22.31 23.42 22.85
C SER A 213 21.82 22.39 23.87
N PRO A 214 22.39 22.30 25.08
CA PRO A 214 21.91 21.41 26.15
C PRO A 214 20.68 21.95 26.90
N ASP A 215 20.18 23.15 26.56
CA ASP A 215 19.24 23.91 27.40
C ASP A 215 17.74 23.73 27.05
N VAL A 216 17.37 22.61 26.44
CA VAL A 216 15.97 22.18 26.44
C VAL A 216 15.97 20.71 26.86
N ASN A 217 15.13 20.34 27.83
CA ASN A 217 14.86 18.96 28.27
C ASN A 217 14.24 18.08 27.15
N ILE A 218 14.68 18.24 25.91
CA ILE A 218 14.26 17.52 24.74
C ILE A 218 15.54 16.97 24.10
N VAL A 219 15.89 15.77 24.55
CA VAL A 219 16.34 14.65 23.70
C VAL A 219 17.77 14.79 23.07
N PRO A 220 18.74 13.87 23.34
CA PRO A 220 20.16 14.02 22.98
C PRO A 220 20.44 14.10 21.46
N PRO A 221 21.68 14.38 21.00
CA PRO A 221 21.99 14.44 19.57
C PRO A 221 21.91 13.03 18.94
N HIS A 222 20.79 12.74 18.29
CA HIS A 222 20.34 11.42 17.79
C HIS A 222 20.98 10.92 16.49
N ASP A 223 22.13 11.43 16.06
CA ASP A 223 22.58 11.15 14.70
C ASP A 223 23.07 9.69 14.48
N THR A 224 23.23 8.88 15.55
CA THR A 224 23.69 7.47 15.46
C THR A 224 23.11 6.49 16.50
N VAL A 225 22.26 6.91 17.44
CA VAL A 225 21.77 6.01 18.51
C VAL A 225 20.53 5.27 18.04
N ARG A 226 20.56 3.93 18.12
CA ARG A 226 19.40 3.05 17.86
C ARG A 226 18.23 3.52 18.74
N PRO A 227 17.01 3.66 18.18
CA PRO A 227 15.83 4.02 18.97
C PRO A 227 15.66 3.08 20.17
N ALA A 228 15.38 3.66 21.33
CA ALA A 228 15.05 2.88 22.53
C ALA A 228 13.55 2.56 22.62
N SER A 229 12.72 3.31 21.89
CA SER A 229 11.27 3.23 21.92
C SER A 229 10.66 3.39 20.53
N TYR A 230 9.40 2.96 20.37
CA TYR A 230 8.68 3.11 19.11
C TYR A 230 8.39 4.58 18.78
N GLU A 231 8.23 5.44 19.79
CA GLU A 231 8.04 6.88 19.66
C GLU A 231 9.24 7.56 18.97
N GLU A 232 10.44 7.04 19.19
CA GLU A 232 11.69 7.51 18.58
C GLU A 232 11.91 7.01 17.15
N CYS A 233 11.16 6.01 16.69
CA CYS A 233 11.25 5.51 15.32
C CYS A 233 10.82 6.55 14.29
N SER A 234 11.47 6.52 13.13
CA SER A 234 11.13 7.42 12.02
C SER A 234 9.85 7.03 11.30
N ARG A 235 9.12 8.05 10.87
CA ARG A 235 7.82 7.97 10.20
C ARG A 235 7.83 8.85 8.94
N TRP A 236 6.93 8.57 8.01
CA TRP A 236 6.75 9.39 6.82
C TRP A 236 5.88 10.60 7.12
N TYR A 237 6.39 11.81 6.86
CA TYR A 237 5.66 13.06 7.05
C TYR A 237 5.48 13.84 5.75
N ALA A 238 4.32 14.49 5.61
CA ALA A 238 4.07 15.47 4.58
C ALA A 238 4.79 16.79 4.91
N THR A 239 5.67 17.27 4.05
CA THR A 239 6.40 18.53 4.25
C THR A 239 5.58 19.78 3.85
N GLN A 240 4.44 19.56 3.19
CA GLN A 240 3.49 20.57 2.72
C GLN A 240 2.11 19.90 2.51
N PRO A 241 1.02 20.65 2.27
CA PRO A 241 -0.28 20.05 2.01
C PRO A 241 -0.26 19.19 0.73
N ILE A 242 -0.89 18.02 0.77
CA ILE A 242 -0.98 17.07 -0.36
C ILE A 242 -2.45 16.80 -0.66
N PRO A 243 -2.96 17.16 -1.84
CA PRO A 243 -4.34 16.85 -2.24
C PRO A 243 -4.64 15.35 -2.35
N ALA A 244 -5.90 15.00 -2.17
CA ALA A 244 -6.41 13.65 -2.43
C ALA A 244 -6.08 13.17 -3.86
N GLY A 245 -5.73 11.90 -3.99
CA GLY A 245 -5.35 11.25 -5.25
C GLY A 245 -3.94 11.53 -5.73
N MET A 246 -3.15 12.33 -5.02
CA MET A 246 -1.76 12.58 -5.39
C MET A 246 -0.87 11.37 -5.12
N PHE A 247 0.10 11.20 -6.01
CA PHE A 247 1.18 10.22 -5.88
C PHE A 247 2.06 10.50 -4.66
N LEU A 248 2.35 9.45 -3.88
CA LEU A 248 3.19 9.52 -2.67
C LEU A 248 4.49 8.75 -2.83
N MET A 249 4.42 7.46 -3.16
CA MET A 249 5.59 6.60 -3.37
C MET A 249 5.25 5.38 -4.23
N SER A 250 6.23 4.82 -4.94
CA SER A 250 6.11 3.58 -5.71
C SER A 250 7.27 2.64 -5.40
N LEU A 251 6.98 1.35 -5.44
CA LEU A 251 7.97 0.27 -5.39
C LEU A 251 7.68 -0.70 -6.54
N PRO A 252 8.64 -1.10 -7.37
CA PRO A 252 8.43 -2.17 -8.34
C PRO A 252 7.94 -3.43 -7.63
N THR A 253 6.99 -4.16 -8.22
CA THR A 253 6.47 -5.40 -7.60
C THR A 253 7.58 -6.45 -7.44
N GLU A 254 8.60 -6.45 -8.30
CA GLU A 254 9.80 -7.29 -8.18
C GLU A 254 10.65 -7.01 -6.93
N ALA A 255 10.54 -5.82 -6.33
CA ALA A 255 11.26 -5.46 -5.12
C ALA A 255 10.49 -5.83 -3.84
N VAL A 256 9.26 -6.33 -3.96
CA VAL A 256 8.47 -6.86 -2.83
C VAL A 256 9.03 -8.23 -2.45
N LEU A 257 9.20 -8.47 -1.15
CA LEU A 257 9.58 -9.79 -0.66
C LEU A 257 8.29 -10.61 -0.50
N PHE A 258 8.18 -11.72 -1.24
CA PHE A 258 7.05 -12.64 -1.16
C PHE A 258 7.48 -13.94 -0.48
N ALA A 259 6.68 -14.41 0.47
CA ALA A 259 6.74 -15.76 1.00
C ALA A 259 5.98 -16.69 0.06
N ASN A 260 6.60 -17.80 -0.31
CA ASN A 260 5.98 -18.86 -1.09
C ASN A 260 6.45 -20.24 -0.61
N PRO A 261 6.15 -20.62 0.64
CA PRO A 261 6.68 -21.84 1.20
C PRO A 261 5.89 -23.04 0.65
N PRO A 262 6.44 -24.27 0.75
CA PRO A 262 5.71 -25.47 0.37
C PRO A 262 4.34 -25.55 1.06
N PRO A 263 3.27 -26.01 0.37
CA PRO A 263 1.95 -26.06 0.95
C PRO A 263 1.91 -27.02 2.15
N ALA A 264 1.36 -26.55 3.27
CA ALA A 264 1.13 -27.35 4.46
C ALA A 264 -0.37 -27.58 4.69
N ALA A 265 -0.74 -28.79 5.11
CA ALA A 265 -2.14 -29.11 5.45
C ALA A 265 -2.60 -28.41 6.74
N ASP A 266 -1.66 -28.13 7.65
CA ASP A 266 -1.90 -27.36 8.86
C ASP A 266 -1.76 -25.85 8.58
N PRO A 267 -2.83 -25.06 8.74
CA PRO A 267 -2.80 -23.61 8.51
C PRO A 267 -1.93 -22.85 9.52
N VAL A 268 -1.74 -23.36 10.73
CA VAL A 268 -0.82 -22.74 11.71
C VAL A 268 0.62 -22.94 11.27
N LEU A 269 0.98 -24.16 10.88
CA LEU A 269 2.29 -24.43 10.31
C LEU A 269 2.53 -23.60 9.05
N MET A 270 1.55 -23.51 8.15
CA MET A 270 1.64 -22.70 6.94
C MET A 270 1.93 -21.22 7.26
N PHE A 271 1.25 -20.66 8.26
CA PHE A 271 1.49 -19.29 8.73
C PHE A 271 2.94 -19.09 9.20
N TYR A 272 3.47 -20.00 10.01
CA TYR A 272 4.85 -19.90 10.48
C TYR A 272 5.87 -20.10 9.37
N MET A 273 5.61 -20.99 8.42
CA MET A 273 6.47 -21.16 7.24
C MET A 273 6.52 -19.87 6.39
N GLN A 274 5.40 -19.17 6.24
CA GLN A 274 5.37 -17.89 5.52
C GLN A 274 6.17 -16.80 6.26
N VAL A 275 6.00 -16.70 7.57
CA VAL A 275 6.78 -15.77 8.41
C VAL A 275 8.26 -16.10 8.32
N GLU A 276 8.61 -17.38 8.46
CA GLU A 276 9.98 -17.83 8.49
C GLU A 276 10.72 -17.62 7.16
N GLU A 277 10.04 -17.80 6.03
CA GLU A 277 10.64 -17.54 4.73
C GLU A 277 11.01 -16.06 4.56
N LEU A 278 10.14 -15.14 5.02
CA LEU A 278 10.47 -13.71 5.04
C LEU A 278 11.64 -13.40 5.97
N VAL A 279 11.70 -14.04 7.15
CA VAL A 279 12.87 -13.95 8.04
C VAL A 279 14.13 -14.43 7.32
N GLY A 280 14.06 -15.57 6.63
CA GLY A 280 15.16 -16.11 5.84
C GLY A 280 15.66 -15.16 4.76
N GLN A 281 14.75 -14.52 4.02
CA GLN A 281 15.08 -13.52 3.00
C GLN A 281 15.79 -12.31 3.62
N LEU A 282 15.29 -11.77 4.74
CA LEU A 282 15.90 -10.63 5.43
C LEU A 282 17.28 -10.96 6.01
N VAL A 283 17.41 -12.10 6.70
CA VAL A 283 18.69 -12.57 7.25
C VAL A 283 19.71 -12.77 6.13
N SER A 284 19.30 -13.34 5.00
CA SER A 284 20.17 -13.48 3.83
C SER A 284 20.59 -12.13 3.26
N ALA A 285 19.68 -11.15 3.18
CA ALA A 285 19.98 -9.81 2.70
C ALA A 285 20.92 -9.02 3.63
N VAL A 286 20.83 -9.21 4.95
CA VAL A 286 21.79 -8.64 5.91
C VAL A 286 23.18 -9.26 5.70
N ALA A 287 23.25 -10.57 5.49
CA ALA A 287 24.51 -11.29 5.32
C ALA A 287 25.25 -10.99 4.01
N ASP A 288 24.53 -10.57 2.96
CA ASP A 288 25.08 -10.27 1.64
C ASP A 288 24.93 -8.77 1.31
N ALA A 289 26.02 -8.02 1.43
CA ALA A 289 26.04 -6.59 1.11
C ALA A 289 25.75 -6.27 -0.38
N SER A 290 25.84 -7.27 -1.26
CA SER A 290 25.47 -7.12 -2.68
C SER A 290 23.99 -7.34 -2.95
N ALA A 291 23.23 -7.89 -1.99
CA ALA A 291 21.80 -8.10 -2.13
C ALA A 291 21.07 -6.75 -2.30
N PRO A 292 20.12 -6.62 -3.25
CA PRO A 292 19.38 -5.38 -3.46
C PRO A 292 18.68 -4.86 -2.19
N HIS A 293 18.19 -5.78 -1.35
CA HIS A 293 17.48 -5.47 -0.11
C HIS A 293 18.40 -5.21 1.10
N HIS A 294 19.73 -5.30 0.95
CA HIS A 294 20.67 -5.14 2.06
C HIS A 294 20.44 -3.85 2.85
N GLY A 295 20.33 -2.69 2.18
CA GLY A 295 20.15 -1.41 2.87
C GLY A 295 18.83 -1.32 3.65
N TYR A 296 17.77 -1.94 3.15
CA TYR A 296 16.50 -2.05 3.88
C TYR A 296 16.61 -2.98 5.08
N ALA A 297 17.18 -4.18 4.90
CA ALA A 297 17.34 -5.15 5.98
C ALA A 297 18.27 -4.65 7.10
N SER A 298 19.39 -4.03 6.75
CA SER A 298 20.31 -3.38 7.71
C SER A 298 19.63 -2.22 8.44
N TYR A 299 18.83 -1.40 7.75
CA TYR A 299 18.06 -0.34 8.39
C TYR A 299 17.09 -0.88 9.45
N LEU A 300 16.43 -2.01 9.18
CA LEU A 300 15.56 -2.65 10.17
C LEU A 300 16.33 -3.01 11.45
N CYS A 301 17.53 -3.61 11.33
CA CYS A 301 18.39 -3.92 12.46
C CYS A 301 18.77 -2.69 13.28
N ASP A 302 19.13 -1.60 12.60
CA ASP A 302 19.71 -0.40 13.23
C ASP A 302 18.67 0.59 13.75
N SER A 303 17.46 0.57 13.17
CA SER A 303 16.51 1.68 13.29
C SER A 303 15.11 1.27 13.73
N VAL A 304 14.84 -0.03 13.90
CA VAL A 304 13.54 -0.53 14.32
C VAL A 304 13.63 -1.24 15.67
N VAL A 305 12.65 -0.92 16.52
CA VAL A 305 12.40 -1.58 17.80
C VAL A 305 11.33 -2.64 17.55
N PRO A 306 11.54 -3.89 18.01
CA PRO A 306 10.54 -4.93 17.85
C PRO A 306 9.30 -4.60 18.68
N SER A 307 8.12 -4.87 18.13
CA SER A 307 6.86 -4.77 18.87
C SER A 307 6.79 -5.85 19.95
N ARG A 308 6.12 -5.57 21.08
CA ARG A 308 5.79 -6.60 22.07
C ARG A 308 4.63 -7.46 21.56
N ASN A 309 4.91 -8.32 20.59
CA ASN A 309 3.95 -9.22 19.94
C ASN A 309 4.29 -10.71 20.22
N LEU A 310 3.81 -11.63 19.39
CA LEU A 310 3.83 -13.09 19.63
C LEU A 310 5.09 -13.64 20.34
N PRO A 311 6.34 -13.37 19.90
CA PRO A 311 7.53 -13.96 20.53
C PRO A 311 7.77 -13.51 21.97
N PHE A 312 7.18 -12.38 22.37
CA PHE A 312 7.36 -11.75 23.68
C PHE A 312 6.10 -11.80 24.56
N LEU A 313 5.06 -12.50 24.10
CA LEU A 313 3.81 -12.70 24.81
C LEU A 313 3.71 -14.13 25.29
N THR A 314 3.29 -14.32 26.54
CA THR A 314 2.99 -15.61 27.13
C THR A 314 1.53 -16.01 26.86
N THR A 315 1.22 -17.30 26.98
CA THR A 315 -0.18 -17.78 26.95
C THR A 315 -1.05 -17.05 27.97
N ALA A 316 -0.49 -16.74 29.15
CA ALA A 316 -1.18 -15.98 30.19
C ALA A 316 -1.47 -14.53 29.78
N ASP A 317 -0.53 -13.83 29.11
CA ASP A 317 -0.76 -12.47 28.59
C ASP A 317 -1.96 -12.44 27.64
N VAL A 318 -2.13 -13.49 26.84
CA VAL A 318 -3.21 -13.60 25.85
C VAL A 318 -4.52 -14.01 26.50
N GLN A 319 -4.50 -14.95 27.45
CA GLN A 319 -5.68 -15.38 28.22
C GLN A 319 -6.34 -14.22 28.98
N GLN A 320 -5.55 -13.27 29.50
CA GLN A 320 -6.08 -12.07 30.17
C GLN A 320 -7.06 -11.27 29.29
N LEU A 321 -6.89 -11.28 27.96
CA LEU A 321 -7.82 -10.60 27.04
C LEU A 321 -9.20 -11.25 26.97
N PHE A 322 -9.28 -12.56 27.23
CA PHE A 322 -10.53 -13.33 27.28
C PHE A 322 -11.19 -13.21 28.67
N GLU A 323 -10.40 -13.06 29.72
CA GLU A 323 -10.89 -12.89 31.10
C GLU A 323 -11.39 -11.47 31.40
N ALA A 324 -10.88 -10.45 30.70
CA ALA A 324 -11.29 -9.06 30.88
C ALA A 324 -12.66 -8.70 30.24
N ALA A 325 -13.34 -9.68 29.61
CA ALA A 325 -14.59 -9.47 28.89
C ALA A 325 -15.94 -9.64 29.67
N PRO A 326 -16.03 -10.00 30.97
CA PRO A 326 -17.33 -10.32 31.57
C PRO A 326 -18.20 -9.13 32.02
N ASP A 327 -17.67 -7.90 32.15
CA ASP A 327 -18.40 -6.83 32.87
C ASP A 327 -19.16 -5.80 32.01
N LEU A 328 -19.11 -5.86 30.67
CA LEU A 328 -19.80 -4.87 29.82
C LEU A 328 -21.18 -5.33 29.27
N ILE A 329 -21.60 -6.56 29.55
CA ILE A 329 -22.93 -7.06 29.11
C ILE A 329 -24.04 -6.74 30.15
N ALA A 330 -23.69 -6.22 31.33
CA ALA A 330 -24.64 -5.99 32.42
C ALA A 330 -25.36 -4.61 32.43
N GLN A 331 -25.21 -3.77 31.40
CA GLN A 331 -25.91 -2.48 31.33
C GLN A 331 -26.57 -2.23 29.96
N SER A 332 -27.58 -3.04 29.65
CA SER A 332 -28.66 -2.62 28.75
C SER A 332 -29.98 -2.67 29.53
N PRO A 333 -30.70 -1.55 29.72
CA PRO A 333 -31.95 -1.55 30.45
C PRO A 333 -33.10 -1.98 29.53
N HIS A 334 -33.91 -2.92 30.04
CA HIS A 334 -35.25 -3.33 29.59
C HIS A 334 -35.38 -4.12 28.28
N VAL A 335 -35.59 -5.45 28.39
CA VAL A 335 -36.92 -6.11 28.28
C VAL A 335 -36.86 -7.41 29.10
N SER A 336 -37.76 -7.55 30.08
CA SER A 336 -37.90 -8.77 30.90
C SER A 336 -38.59 -9.90 30.13
N GLY A 337 -37.99 -11.09 30.13
CA GLY A 337 -38.62 -12.37 29.77
C GLY A 337 -38.13 -13.48 30.72
N PRO A 338 -38.96 -14.46 31.10
CA PRO A 338 -38.74 -15.27 32.29
C PRO A 338 -37.74 -16.42 32.10
N ALA A 339 -37.10 -16.76 33.21
CA ALA A 339 -36.01 -17.70 33.37
C ALA A 339 -36.39 -19.19 33.23
N ALA A 340 -35.51 -19.95 32.58
CA ALA A 340 -35.07 -21.34 32.83
C ALA A 340 -34.24 -21.73 31.57
N VAL A 341 -32.98 -22.15 31.62
CA VAL A 341 -32.43 -23.33 32.30
C VAL A 341 -30.94 -23.10 32.50
N THR A 342 -30.47 -23.36 33.72
CA THR A 342 -29.07 -23.54 34.11
C THR A 342 -28.36 -24.57 33.22
N GLY A 343 -27.50 -24.09 32.34
CA GLY A 343 -26.45 -24.88 31.70
C GLY A 343 -25.11 -24.21 31.96
N ASN A 344 -24.25 -24.86 32.72
CA ASN A 344 -22.84 -24.49 32.89
C ASN A 344 -22.19 -24.38 31.50
N VAL A 345 -21.96 -23.17 31.01
CA VAL A 345 -21.07 -22.92 29.88
C VAL A 345 -19.76 -22.38 30.44
N THR A 346 -19.03 -23.25 31.12
CA THR A 346 -17.56 -23.18 31.17
C THR A 346 -17.05 -24.05 30.03
N SER A 347 -17.35 -23.69 28.79
CA SER A 347 -16.52 -24.14 27.67
C SER A 347 -15.22 -23.37 27.80
N ALA A 348 -14.15 -24.05 28.21
CA ALA A 348 -12.81 -23.50 28.15
C ALA A 348 -12.55 -22.89 26.76
N PRO A 349 -11.65 -21.90 26.63
CA PRO A 349 -11.27 -21.31 25.34
C PRO A 349 -10.41 -22.27 24.49
N THR A 350 -10.78 -23.55 24.43
CA THR A 350 -10.05 -24.64 23.77
C THR A 350 -9.97 -24.51 22.25
N ASP A 351 -10.77 -23.64 21.63
CA ASP A 351 -10.83 -23.46 20.17
C ASP A 351 -10.34 -22.07 19.69
N SER A 352 -9.63 -21.29 20.51
CA SER A 352 -9.12 -19.97 20.10
C SER A 352 -7.92 -20.10 19.13
N PRO A 353 -8.02 -19.56 17.89
CA PRO A 353 -6.87 -19.44 16.99
C PRO A 353 -5.69 -18.67 17.60
N ALA A 354 -5.95 -17.57 18.32
CA ALA A 354 -4.91 -16.78 18.97
C ALA A 354 -4.14 -17.58 20.03
N LEU A 355 -4.83 -18.31 20.91
CA LEU A 355 -4.17 -19.18 21.89
C LEU A 355 -3.41 -20.32 21.21
N SER A 356 -3.93 -20.84 20.09
CA SER A 356 -3.26 -21.89 19.32
C SER A 356 -1.97 -21.41 18.65
N LEU A 357 -1.95 -20.16 18.15
CA LEU A 357 -0.72 -19.56 17.60
C LEU A 357 0.36 -19.43 18.68
N VAL A 358 -0.01 -18.95 19.87
CA VAL A 358 0.93 -18.75 20.99
C VAL A 358 1.48 -20.07 21.51
N SER A 359 0.60 -21.06 21.73
CA SER A 359 0.98 -22.42 22.12
C SER A 359 1.90 -23.04 21.07
N PHE A 360 1.56 -22.95 19.78
CA PHE A 360 2.41 -23.50 18.73
C PHE A 360 3.80 -22.85 18.70
N PHE A 361 3.90 -21.53 18.84
CA PHE A 361 5.20 -20.86 18.84
C PHE A 361 6.05 -21.22 20.06
N HIS A 362 5.48 -21.19 21.26
CA HIS A 362 6.27 -21.36 22.50
C HIS A 362 6.43 -22.81 22.94
N GLU A 363 5.46 -23.68 22.63
CA GLU A 363 5.45 -25.08 23.07
C GLU A 363 5.89 -26.00 21.94
N ASP A 364 5.24 -25.93 20.77
CA ASP A 364 5.52 -26.86 19.67
C ASP A 364 6.84 -26.52 18.95
N MET A 365 7.09 -25.23 18.68
CA MET A 365 8.35 -24.74 18.09
C MET A 365 9.43 -24.43 19.12
N ALA A 366 9.10 -24.40 20.42
CA ALA A 366 9.98 -23.93 21.49
C ALA A 366 10.60 -22.53 21.24
N GLY A 367 9.95 -21.70 20.42
CA GLY A 367 10.45 -20.40 19.97
C GLY A 367 11.71 -20.47 19.11
N GLU A 368 11.97 -21.61 18.45
CA GLU A 368 13.13 -21.82 17.57
C GLU A 368 12.73 -21.87 16.09
N PRO A 369 13.67 -21.58 15.16
CA PRO A 369 13.38 -21.68 13.72
C PRO A 369 12.97 -23.10 13.31
N LEU A 370 12.05 -23.21 12.35
CA LEU A 370 11.62 -24.46 11.72
C LEU A 370 12.71 -25.04 10.80
N SER A 371 13.46 -24.18 10.13
CA SER A 371 14.46 -24.52 9.11
C SER A 371 15.88 -24.56 9.67
N ASP A 372 16.65 -25.55 9.20
CA ASP A 372 18.08 -25.66 9.51
C ASP A 372 18.91 -24.49 8.98
N TYR A 373 18.43 -23.81 7.95
CA TYR A 373 19.09 -22.64 7.38
C TYR A 373 19.23 -21.52 8.43
N LEU A 374 18.13 -21.22 9.14
CA LEU A 374 18.10 -20.18 10.16
C LEU A 374 18.74 -20.64 11.47
N ARG A 375 18.49 -21.89 11.92
CA ARG A 375 19.12 -22.43 13.14
C ARG A 375 20.64 -22.33 13.14
N LYS A 376 21.27 -22.41 11.95
CA LYS A 376 22.73 -22.30 11.79
C LYS A 376 23.26 -20.86 11.75
N ARG A 377 22.39 -19.86 11.58
CA ARG A 377 22.79 -18.47 11.31
C ARG A 377 22.45 -17.49 12.40
N ILE A 378 21.34 -17.72 13.09
CA ILE A 378 20.80 -16.76 14.07
C ILE A 378 20.54 -17.46 15.41
N SER A 379 20.69 -16.70 16.49
CA SER A 379 20.34 -17.18 17.83
C SER A 379 18.81 -17.23 18.02
N ARG A 380 18.35 -17.89 19.09
CA ARG A 380 16.92 -17.90 19.46
C ARG A 380 16.37 -16.49 19.71
N ASP A 381 17.13 -15.64 20.40
CA ASP A 381 16.72 -14.27 20.70
C ASP A 381 16.64 -13.42 19.43
N GLU A 382 17.59 -13.62 18.51
CA GLU A 382 17.58 -12.96 17.21
C GLU A 382 16.43 -13.46 16.32
N TYR A 383 16.09 -14.75 16.36
CA TYR A 383 14.91 -15.29 15.68
C TYR A 383 13.62 -14.67 16.22
N ALA A 384 13.45 -14.61 17.55
CA ALA A 384 12.31 -13.95 18.17
C ALA A 384 12.20 -12.47 17.74
N TRP A 385 13.34 -11.78 17.64
CA TRP A 385 13.40 -10.41 17.14
C TRP A 385 12.91 -10.29 15.69
N TRP A 386 13.42 -11.14 14.79
CA TRP A 386 13.02 -11.13 13.38
C TRP A 386 11.56 -11.53 13.17
N VAL A 387 11.07 -12.55 13.87
CA VAL A 387 9.66 -12.96 13.82
C VAL A 387 8.76 -11.81 14.25
N SER A 388 9.10 -11.13 15.35
CA SER A 388 8.36 -9.95 15.80
C SER A 388 8.33 -8.85 14.75
N LEU A 389 9.47 -8.59 14.10
CA LEU A 389 9.57 -7.57 13.07
C LEU A 389 8.69 -7.93 11.86
N VAL A 390 8.83 -9.14 11.32
CA VAL A 390 8.03 -9.60 10.17
C VAL A 390 6.54 -9.54 10.47
N LEU A 391 6.12 -10.00 11.65
CA LEU A 391 4.71 -9.94 12.09
C LEU A 391 4.14 -8.53 12.08
N SER A 392 4.96 -7.53 12.45
CA SER A 392 4.54 -6.14 12.61
C SER A 392 4.72 -5.27 11.35
N HIS A 393 5.34 -5.80 10.29
CA HIS A 393 5.64 -5.05 9.06
C HIS A 393 5.08 -5.69 7.79
N ARG A 394 4.67 -6.96 7.82
CA ARG A 394 4.12 -7.62 6.63
C ARG A 394 2.77 -7.03 6.23
N ALA A 395 2.51 -6.98 4.92
CA ALA A 395 1.19 -6.76 4.37
C ALA A 395 0.53 -8.11 4.08
N GLY A 396 -0.69 -8.28 4.59
CA GLY A 396 -1.40 -9.56 4.49
C GLY A 396 -0.63 -10.68 5.21
N ALA A 397 -0.62 -11.87 4.59
CA ALA A 397 0.03 -13.05 5.17
C ALA A 397 1.45 -13.27 4.64
N THR A 398 1.79 -12.75 3.45
CA THR A 398 2.92 -13.27 2.65
C THR A 398 3.89 -12.22 2.13
N SER A 399 3.70 -10.93 2.41
CA SER A 399 4.50 -9.90 1.72
C SER A 399 5.13 -8.89 2.67
N LEU A 400 6.37 -8.50 2.41
CA LEU A 400 6.96 -7.27 2.95
C LEU A 400 7.14 -6.27 1.81
N LEU A 401 6.72 -5.02 2.06
CA LEU A 401 6.78 -3.94 1.09
C LEU A 401 7.82 -2.92 1.58
N PRO A 402 9.11 -3.08 1.26
CA PRO A 402 10.16 -2.19 1.70
C PRO A 402 9.78 -0.70 1.57
N MET A 403 10.01 0.07 2.62
CA MET A 403 9.72 1.51 2.74
C MET A 403 8.24 1.88 2.86
N ILE A 404 7.33 1.09 2.30
CA ILE A 404 5.87 1.27 2.43
C ILE A 404 5.40 0.74 3.79
N ASP A 405 6.01 -0.34 4.28
CA ASP A 405 5.82 -0.93 5.61
C ASP A 405 6.15 0.01 6.79
N LYS A 406 6.80 1.15 6.52
CA LYS A 406 7.06 2.22 7.51
C LYS A 406 5.85 3.13 7.76
N LEU A 407 4.76 2.96 7.01
CA LEU A 407 3.51 3.71 7.22
C LEU A 407 2.77 3.11 8.42
N ASN A 408 2.47 3.92 9.44
CA ASN A 408 1.82 3.44 10.65
C ASN A 408 0.33 3.20 10.46
N HIS A 409 -0.24 2.42 11.37
CA HIS A 409 -1.68 2.19 11.41
C HIS A 409 -2.45 3.45 11.84
N SER A 410 -3.56 3.72 11.16
CA SER A 410 -4.64 4.56 11.65
C SER A 410 -5.98 3.92 11.30
N PRO A 411 -6.98 3.91 12.21
CA PRO A 411 -8.36 3.53 11.87
C PRO A 411 -9.00 4.52 10.87
N LEU A 412 -8.37 5.69 10.72
CA LEU A 412 -8.65 6.73 9.74
C LEU A 412 -7.42 6.93 8.85
N PRO A 413 -7.10 6.00 7.94
CA PRO A 413 -5.90 6.10 7.11
C PRO A 413 -6.00 7.27 6.14
N ASN A 414 -4.89 7.97 5.90
CA ASN A 414 -4.82 9.03 4.89
C ASN A 414 -4.15 8.57 3.59
N CYS A 415 -3.61 7.36 3.58
CA CYS A 415 -3.04 6.70 2.42
C CYS A 415 -3.76 5.39 2.12
N TYR A 416 -3.63 4.94 0.89
CA TYR A 416 -3.91 3.57 0.48
C TYR A 416 -2.87 3.17 -0.57
N TYR A 417 -2.69 1.88 -0.80
CA TYR A 417 -1.84 1.40 -1.88
C TYR A 417 -2.61 0.50 -2.84
N THR A 418 -2.18 0.53 -4.10
CA THR A 418 -2.56 -0.44 -5.13
C THR A 418 -1.34 -1.28 -5.46
N MET A 419 -1.55 -2.53 -5.86
CA MET A 419 -0.49 -3.43 -6.29
C MET A 419 -0.96 -4.09 -7.58
N ALA A 420 -0.23 -3.86 -8.66
CA ALA A 420 -0.39 -4.62 -9.88
C ALA A 420 0.56 -5.84 -9.88
N THR A 421 0.13 -6.92 -10.52
CA THR A 421 0.99 -8.02 -10.96
C THR A 421 1.06 -8.02 -12.49
N GLU A 422 1.91 -8.86 -13.06
CA GLU A 422 1.97 -9.05 -14.51
C GLU A 422 0.59 -9.40 -15.10
N ASP A 423 -0.18 -10.22 -14.37
CA ASP A 423 -1.52 -10.66 -14.80
C ASP A 423 -2.61 -9.60 -14.65
N THR A 424 -2.47 -8.69 -13.67
CA THR A 424 -3.49 -7.67 -13.37
C THR A 424 -3.17 -6.31 -13.96
N MET A 425 -1.99 -6.13 -14.57
CA MET A 425 -1.56 -4.86 -15.16
C MET A 425 -2.54 -4.35 -16.23
N CYS A 426 -3.02 -3.13 -16.06
CA CYS A 426 -4.01 -2.51 -16.93
C CYS A 426 -3.64 -1.07 -17.30
N GLY A 427 -4.46 -0.44 -18.15
CA GLY A 427 -4.20 0.93 -18.62
C GLY A 427 -4.10 1.96 -17.50
N ILE A 428 -4.77 1.75 -16.36
CA ILE A 428 -4.70 2.65 -15.20
C ILE A 428 -3.34 2.57 -14.50
N ASP A 429 -2.73 1.39 -14.47
CA ASP A 429 -1.42 1.19 -13.86
C ASP A 429 -0.33 1.85 -14.72
N VAL A 430 -0.49 1.84 -16.04
CA VAL A 430 0.39 2.60 -16.95
C VAL A 430 0.24 4.11 -16.70
N LEU A 431 -0.98 4.60 -16.48
CA LEU A 431 -1.22 6.00 -16.13
C LEU A 431 -0.58 6.36 -14.78
N ASP A 432 -0.68 5.48 -13.79
CA ASP A 432 -0.07 5.67 -12.48
C ASP A 432 1.47 5.64 -12.57
N ASN A 433 2.06 4.75 -13.38
CA ASN A 433 3.50 4.75 -13.73
C ASN A 433 3.93 6.07 -14.40
N LEU A 434 3.09 6.62 -15.29
CA LEU A 434 3.34 7.92 -15.91
C LEU A 434 3.43 9.04 -14.86
N PHE A 435 2.50 9.07 -13.91
CA PHE A 435 2.43 10.09 -12.85
C PHE A 435 3.49 9.92 -11.76
N ALA A 436 3.88 8.68 -11.46
CA ALA A 436 4.97 8.36 -10.55
C ALA A 436 6.35 8.72 -11.13
N GLY A 437 6.47 8.92 -12.44
CA GLY A 437 7.75 9.24 -13.07
C GLY A 437 8.65 8.02 -13.30
N VAL A 438 8.07 6.83 -13.35
CA VAL A 438 8.73 5.57 -13.74
C VAL A 438 9.42 5.74 -15.10
N PRO A 439 10.66 5.25 -15.33
CA PRO A 439 11.33 5.30 -16.64
C PRO A 439 10.46 4.81 -17.80
N GLY A 440 10.70 5.30 -19.02
CA GLY A 440 9.81 5.09 -20.16
C GLY A 440 9.70 3.61 -20.56
N GLU A 441 10.85 2.94 -20.53
CA GLU A 441 11.06 1.52 -20.76
C GLU A 441 10.48 0.61 -19.66
N LEU A 442 10.04 1.17 -18.53
CA LEU A 442 9.44 0.40 -17.43
C LEU A 442 7.94 0.73 -17.23
N LEU A 443 7.32 1.47 -18.17
CA LEU A 443 5.94 1.93 -18.00
C LEU A 443 4.90 0.80 -17.95
N TYR A 444 5.22 -0.38 -18.47
CA TYR A 444 4.35 -1.57 -18.44
C TYR A 444 4.74 -2.56 -17.33
N GLN A 445 5.77 -2.26 -16.55
CA GLN A 445 6.09 -3.07 -15.39
C GLN A 445 5.10 -2.82 -14.24
N PRO A 446 4.76 -3.86 -13.47
CA PRO A 446 3.89 -3.73 -12.32
C PRO A 446 4.60 -3.03 -11.15
N TYR A 447 3.90 -2.11 -10.50
CA TYR A 447 4.35 -1.41 -9.31
C TYR A 447 3.30 -1.49 -8.20
N VAL A 448 3.79 -1.38 -6.97
CA VAL A 448 3.01 -0.99 -5.81
C VAL A 448 3.02 0.53 -5.74
N HIS A 449 1.85 1.16 -5.82
CA HIS A 449 1.73 2.62 -5.72
C HIS A 449 0.99 3.01 -4.45
N VAL A 450 1.51 4.00 -3.73
CA VAL A 450 0.82 4.63 -2.61
C VAL A 450 0.29 5.99 -3.04
N PHE A 451 -0.99 6.22 -2.77
CA PHE A 451 -1.69 7.46 -3.08
C PHE A 451 -2.33 8.08 -1.84
N ALA A 452 -2.50 9.40 -1.88
CA ALA A 452 -3.29 10.10 -0.87
C ALA A 452 -4.77 9.72 -1.02
N LEU A 453 -5.36 9.17 0.04
CA LEU A 453 -6.79 8.83 0.07
C LEU A 453 -7.66 10.08 0.20
N ARG A 454 -7.16 11.07 0.93
CA ARG A 454 -7.79 12.34 1.28
C ARG A 454 -6.74 13.43 1.29
N ASP A 455 -7.16 14.69 1.44
CA ASP A 455 -6.21 15.78 1.63
C ASP A 455 -5.38 15.55 2.90
N ILE A 456 -4.05 15.58 2.76
CA ILE A 456 -3.09 15.40 3.83
C ILE A 456 -2.54 16.77 4.22
N PRO A 457 -2.77 17.23 5.48
CA PRO A 457 -2.21 18.49 5.95
C PRO A 457 -0.68 18.48 5.99
N ALA A 458 -0.07 19.67 5.91
CA ALA A 458 1.36 19.80 6.13
C ALA A 458 1.74 19.40 7.57
N GLY A 459 2.79 18.59 7.69
CA GLY A 459 3.29 18.06 8.95
C GLY A 459 2.55 16.81 9.43
N ALA A 460 1.49 16.39 8.74
CA ALA A 460 0.79 15.16 9.06
C ALA A 460 1.65 13.95 8.72
N GLU A 461 1.57 12.94 9.58
CA GLU A 461 2.08 11.61 9.33
C GLU A 461 1.25 10.90 8.25
N LEU A 462 1.90 10.12 7.40
CA LEU A 462 1.24 9.24 6.45
C LEU A 462 0.91 7.90 7.12
N THR A 463 -0.32 7.45 6.96
CA THR A 463 -0.88 6.29 7.68
C THR A 463 -1.67 5.37 6.76
N LEU A 464 -1.56 4.07 7.02
CA LEU A 464 -2.32 3.00 6.37
C LEU A 464 -3.28 2.33 7.35
N CYS A 465 -4.13 1.48 6.79
CA CYS A 465 -4.95 0.55 7.56
C CYS A 465 -4.29 -0.83 7.52
N TYR A 466 -3.87 -1.37 8.67
CA TYR A 466 -3.24 -2.71 8.72
C TYR A 466 -4.26 -3.83 8.66
N ALA A 467 -5.43 -3.58 9.23
CA ALA A 467 -6.62 -4.42 9.12
C ALA A 467 -7.78 -3.57 8.61
N SER A 468 -8.61 -4.15 7.75
CA SER A 468 -9.87 -3.55 7.35
C SER A 468 -11.01 -4.05 8.24
N ALA A 469 -12.00 -3.21 8.49
CA ALA A 469 -13.24 -3.64 9.16
C ALA A 469 -13.97 -4.73 8.36
N SER A 470 -14.64 -5.63 9.09
CA SER A 470 -15.50 -6.66 8.50
C SER A 470 -16.74 -6.06 7.85
N GLU A 471 -17.33 -5.04 8.49
CA GLU A 471 -18.38 -4.18 7.95
C GLU A 471 -17.93 -2.72 8.08
N GLY A 472 -17.77 -2.04 6.94
CA GLY A 472 -17.34 -0.65 6.94
C GLY A 472 -18.47 0.27 7.38
N VAL A 473 -18.13 1.33 8.12
CA VAL A 473 -19.10 2.36 8.52
C VAL A 473 -19.39 3.31 7.34
N TYR A 474 -18.55 3.27 6.31
CA TYR A 474 -18.78 3.99 5.06
C TYR A 474 -19.90 3.31 4.26
N ASN A 475 -21.09 3.89 4.29
CA ASN A 475 -22.10 3.60 3.27
C ASN A 475 -21.72 4.37 2.01
N PRO A 476 -21.34 3.71 0.90
CA PRO A 476 -21.10 4.41 -0.34
C PRO A 476 -22.34 5.23 -0.68
N ALA A 477 -22.15 6.46 -1.15
CA ALA A 477 -23.22 7.20 -1.78
C ALA A 477 -23.71 6.33 -2.94
N SER A 478 -24.84 5.66 -2.75
CA SER A 478 -25.53 4.90 -3.78
C SER A 478 -25.46 5.72 -5.05
N ARG A 479 -24.96 5.15 -6.15
CA ARG A 479 -25.00 5.77 -7.48
C ARG A 479 -26.34 6.48 -7.58
N HIS A 480 -26.35 7.82 -7.58
CA HIS A 480 -27.59 8.54 -7.75
C HIS A 480 -28.22 7.97 -9.03
N PRO A 481 -29.40 7.34 -8.97
CA PRO A 481 -30.11 7.02 -10.19
C PRO A 481 -30.21 8.34 -10.97
N PRO A 482 -30.02 8.33 -12.30
CA PRO A 482 -30.11 9.54 -13.09
C PRO A 482 -31.41 10.25 -12.69
N ALA A 483 -31.28 11.52 -12.27
CA ALA A 483 -32.44 12.31 -11.89
C ALA A 483 -33.48 12.17 -13.01
N PRO A 484 -34.74 11.84 -12.68
CA PRO A 484 -35.77 11.74 -13.70
C PRO A 484 -35.79 13.04 -14.48
N PRO A 485 -35.84 13.00 -15.83
CA PRO A 485 -35.94 14.21 -16.62
C PRO A 485 -37.18 14.99 -16.14
N PRO A 486 -37.12 16.33 -16.07
CA PRO A 486 -38.27 17.12 -15.68
C PRO A 486 -39.45 16.75 -16.58
N PRO A 487 -40.68 16.65 -16.03
CA PRO A 487 -41.84 16.19 -16.78
C PRO A 487 -42.05 17.13 -17.98
N LEU A 488 -41.80 16.59 -19.17
CA LEU A 488 -42.25 17.20 -20.41
C LEU A 488 -43.77 17.11 -20.42
N SER A 489 -44.40 18.26 -20.27
CA SER A 489 -45.82 18.48 -20.48
C SER A 489 -46.24 17.88 -21.83
N ALA A 490 -47.02 16.79 -21.77
CA ALA A 490 -47.67 16.19 -22.92
C ALA A 490 -49.03 16.86 -23.16
N SER A 491 -49.28 17.32 -24.38
CA SER A 491 -50.64 17.38 -24.94
C SER A 491 -50.63 17.72 -26.44
N GLY A 492 -51.14 16.79 -27.25
CA GLY A 492 -51.51 16.96 -28.66
C GLY A 492 -50.69 16.06 -29.60
N ARG A 493 -50.87 14.74 -29.64
CA ARG A 493 -51.96 13.92 -30.24
C ARG A 493 -52.20 14.18 -31.74
N GLU A 494 -51.86 13.18 -32.54
CA GLU A 494 -52.37 12.70 -33.85
C GLU A 494 -51.16 12.16 -34.64
N GLY A 495 -51.09 10.96 -35.20
CA GLY A 495 -52.06 9.94 -35.59
C GLY A 495 -51.54 9.33 -36.90
N ALA A 496 -51.68 8.00 -37.04
CA ALA A 496 -51.63 7.20 -38.28
C ALA A 496 -50.48 6.17 -38.41
N HIS A 497 -50.94 4.95 -38.63
CA HIS A 497 -50.24 3.70 -38.92
C HIS A 497 -49.54 3.69 -40.28
N HIS A 498 -48.40 2.99 -40.38
CA HIS A 498 -48.18 1.97 -41.42
C HIS A 498 -47.02 1.01 -41.06
N GLN A 499 -47.27 -0.28 -41.30
CA GLN A 499 -46.41 -1.45 -41.11
C GLN A 499 -45.37 -1.57 -42.24
N HIS A 500 -44.16 -2.06 -41.93
CA HIS A 500 -43.67 -3.39 -42.37
C HIS A 500 -42.17 -3.64 -42.03
N SER A 501 -41.92 -4.84 -41.44
CA SER A 501 -40.70 -5.71 -41.47
C SER A 501 -39.34 -5.12 -41.03
N SER A 502 -38.49 -5.78 -40.23
CA SER A 502 -38.11 -7.19 -40.09
C SER A 502 -37.62 -7.45 -38.64
N ALA A 503 -38.07 -8.48 -37.92
CA ALA A 503 -37.47 -9.82 -37.83
C ALA A 503 -35.97 -9.87 -37.43
N ASP A 504 -35.74 -10.54 -36.30
CA ASP A 504 -34.55 -11.30 -35.89
C ASP A 504 -33.23 -10.58 -35.57
N SER A 505 -32.94 -10.43 -34.27
CA SER A 505 -31.69 -10.91 -33.63
C SER A 505 -31.65 -10.42 -32.17
N ALA A 506 -32.37 -11.13 -31.30
CA ALA A 506 -32.21 -11.04 -29.84
C ALA A 506 -32.33 -12.42 -29.15
N LYS A 507 -32.34 -13.49 -29.95
CA LYS A 507 -31.55 -14.69 -29.67
C LYS A 507 -30.26 -14.40 -30.44
N ASP A 508 -29.10 -14.20 -29.86
CA ASP A 508 -28.35 -15.21 -29.13
C ASP A 508 -27.03 -14.51 -28.79
N MET A 509 -26.93 -13.96 -27.57
CA MET A 509 -25.68 -13.38 -27.05
C MET A 509 -25.35 -13.97 -25.68
N ALA A 510 -26.33 -14.59 -25.03
CA ALA A 510 -26.15 -15.40 -23.84
C ALA A 510 -25.76 -16.85 -24.20
N GLU A 511 -26.25 -17.41 -25.31
CA GLU A 511 -25.84 -18.73 -25.83
C GLU A 511 -24.42 -18.61 -26.48
N VAL A 512 -24.13 -17.54 -27.24
CA VAL A 512 -22.76 -17.23 -27.73
C VAL A 512 -21.71 -17.06 -26.61
N MET A 513 -22.09 -16.49 -25.46
CA MET A 513 -21.18 -16.35 -24.31
C MET A 513 -20.96 -17.67 -23.56
N HIS A 514 -21.88 -18.63 -23.69
CA HIS A 514 -21.81 -19.95 -23.04
C HIS A 514 -21.01 -20.96 -23.88
N ASP A 515 -20.98 -20.80 -25.21
CA ASP A 515 -20.21 -21.65 -26.12
C ASP A 515 -18.73 -21.26 -26.26
N LEU A 516 -18.35 -20.02 -25.90
CA LEU A 516 -16.97 -19.53 -26.03
C LEU A 516 -16.06 -19.83 -24.83
N PHE A 517 -16.60 -20.32 -23.70
CA PHE A 517 -15.83 -20.65 -22.51
C PHE A 517 -16.34 -21.93 -21.81
N PRO A 518 -16.08 -23.13 -22.35
CA PRO A 518 -16.28 -24.35 -21.59
C PRO A 518 -15.12 -24.48 -20.57
N SER A 519 -15.48 -24.47 -19.29
CA SER A 519 -14.66 -24.66 -18.07
C SER A 519 -13.99 -23.42 -17.46
N CYS A 520 -14.67 -22.88 -16.43
CA CYS A 520 -14.05 -22.44 -15.17
C CYS A 520 -15.18 -22.25 -14.14
N ASP A 521 -15.70 -23.37 -13.63
CA ASP A 521 -16.58 -23.35 -12.47
C ASP A 521 -15.78 -22.99 -11.23
N ALA A 522 -15.86 -21.72 -10.84
CA ALA A 522 -15.64 -21.30 -9.47
C ALA A 522 -16.98 -21.43 -8.73
N SER A 523 -17.24 -22.59 -8.14
CA SER A 523 -18.24 -22.71 -7.07
C SER A 523 -17.58 -23.25 -5.81
N MET A 524 -17.41 -22.36 -4.83
CA MET A 524 -17.20 -22.74 -3.45
C MET A 524 -18.49 -23.35 -2.90
N VAL A 525 -18.37 -24.59 -2.44
CA VAL A 525 -18.80 -25.11 -1.14
C VAL A 525 -20.17 -24.63 -0.62
N SER A 526 -21.16 -25.52 -0.69
CA SER A 526 -22.25 -25.59 0.28
C SER A 526 -22.14 -26.90 1.07
N GLU A 527 -22.43 -26.80 2.37
CA GLU A 527 -22.48 -27.88 3.35
C GLU A 527 -23.55 -28.94 2.99
N SER A 528 -23.25 -30.22 3.21
CA SER A 528 -24.22 -31.15 3.81
C SER A 528 -23.57 -32.43 4.36
N ASP A 529 -24.27 -32.97 5.33
CA ASP A 529 -23.95 -33.96 6.36
C ASP A 529 -23.93 -35.44 5.91
N GLY A 530 -23.29 -36.30 6.73
CA GLY A 530 -23.67 -37.71 6.95
C GLY A 530 -22.90 -38.86 6.26
N GLY A 531 -22.23 -39.72 7.06
CA GLY A 531 -22.15 -41.17 6.75
C GLY A 531 -20.87 -41.97 7.04
N SER A 532 -20.60 -42.28 8.31
CA SER A 532 -20.03 -43.53 8.90
C SER A 532 -18.99 -44.41 8.15
N GLY A 533 -17.80 -44.59 8.77
CA GLY A 533 -16.96 -45.79 8.55
C GLY A 533 -15.54 -45.80 9.16
N SER A 534 -15.45 -45.86 10.50
CA SER A 534 -14.56 -46.73 11.32
C SER A 534 -13.02 -46.89 11.08
N LEU A 535 -12.27 -46.63 12.18
CA LEU A 535 -10.93 -47.11 12.63
C LEU A 535 -9.66 -46.25 12.37
N ASP A 536 -9.48 -45.30 13.29
CA ASP A 536 -8.37 -45.08 14.25
C ASP A 536 -6.89 -44.85 13.86
N CYS A 537 -6.36 -43.85 14.60
CA CYS A 537 -5.00 -43.69 15.12
C CYS A 537 -3.93 -43.02 14.24
N ALA A 538 -4.13 -41.73 13.93
CA ALA A 538 -3.05 -40.74 13.93
C ALA A 538 -3.62 -39.32 14.19
N SER A 539 -3.39 -38.80 15.39
CA SER A 539 -3.45 -37.39 15.82
C SER A 539 -4.48 -36.46 15.15
N GLN A 540 -5.52 -36.15 15.93
CA GLN A 540 -6.52 -35.11 15.71
C GLN A 540 -5.89 -33.81 15.17
N PHE A 541 -6.04 -33.57 13.87
CA PHE A 541 -5.75 -32.29 13.24
C PHE A 541 -6.62 -31.21 13.92
N ARG A 542 -5.99 -30.30 14.68
CA ARG A 542 -6.68 -29.12 15.22
C ARG A 542 -7.30 -28.40 14.02
N ARG A 543 -8.64 -28.33 13.94
CA ARG A 543 -9.36 -27.53 12.91
C ARG A 543 -9.17 -26.04 13.24
N LEU A 544 -7.97 -25.52 13.03
CA LEU A 544 -7.65 -24.15 13.33
C LEU A 544 -7.89 -23.28 12.10
N LYS A 545 -8.66 -22.21 12.28
CA LYS A 545 -8.83 -21.18 11.27
C LYS A 545 -7.57 -20.32 11.24
N HIS A 546 -7.21 -19.82 10.06
CA HIS A 546 -6.25 -18.73 9.84
C HIS A 546 -6.40 -17.65 10.93
N PRO A 547 -5.33 -16.90 11.34
CA PRO A 547 -5.46 -15.84 12.35
C PRO A 547 -6.74 -15.06 12.11
N GLY A 548 -7.60 -15.08 13.13
CA GLY A 548 -9.02 -14.76 13.02
C GLY A 548 -9.26 -13.32 12.57
N ARG A 549 -10.53 -12.95 12.48
CA ARG A 549 -10.89 -11.57 12.17
C ARG A 549 -10.31 -10.64 13.25
N GLN A 550 -9.69 -9.53 12.82
CA GLN A 550 -9.07 -8.54 13.68
C GLN A 550 -10.10 -7.50 14.19
N GLU A 551 -11.27 -7.99 14.62
CA GLU A 551 -12.38 -7.19 15.16
C GLU A 551 -12.09 -6.83 16.62
N ILE A 552 -11.89 -5.54 16.91
CA ILE A 552 -11.37 -5.07 18.21
C ILE A 552 -12.41 -5.19 19.32
N ASP A 553 -13.68 -5.33 19.01
CA ASP A 553 -14.74 -5.58 19.99
C ASP A 553 -14.73 -7.01 20.55
N THR A 554 -14.08 -7.96 19.87
CA THR A 554 -13.95 -9.35 20.32
C THR A 554 -12.62 -9.61 21.05
N PRO A 555 -12.60 -10.46 22.09
CA PRO A 555 -11.34 -10.91 22.71
C PRO A 555 -10.37 -11.56 21.72
N GLU A 556 -10.89 -12.34 20.77
CA GLU A 556 -10.11 -13.02 19.74
C GLU A 556 -9.44 -12.01 18.78
N GLY A 557 -10.16 -10.98 18.35
CA GLY A 557 -9.60 -9.95 17.49
C GLY A 557 -8.59 -9.06 18.21
N LYS A 558 -8.83 -8.70 19.48
CA LYS A 558 -7.81 -8.04 20.32
C LYS A 558 -6.55 -8.89 20.47
N ALA A 559 -6.71 -10.19 20.74
CA ALA A 559 -5.60 -11.12 20.84
C ALA A 559 -4.84 -11.21 19.51
N THR A 560 -5.54 -11.32 18.38
CA THR A 560 -4.93 -11.35 17.04
C THR A 560 -4.14 -10.07 16.75
N TRP A 561 -4.69 -8.90 17.11
CA TRP A 561 -3.99 -7.61 17.00
C TRP A 561 -2.70 -7.60 17.82
N LEU A 562 -2.79 -8.02 19.08
CA LEU A 562 -1.65 -8.04 20.00
C LEU A 562 -0.56 -9.02 19.51
N LEU A 563 -0.94 -10.20 19.02
CA LEU A 563 0.00 -11.22 18.54
C LEU A 563 0.73 -10.83 17.26
N GLN A 564 0.09 -10.08 16.37
CA GLN A 564 0.73 -9.67 15.10
C GLN A 564 1.45 -8.33 15.25
N TRP A 565 0.77 -7.32 15.78
CA TRP A 565 1.24 -5.95 15.72
C TRP A 565 1.84 -5.46 17.05
N GLY A 566 1.54 -6.14 18.15
CA GLY A 566 1.99 -5.78 19.50
C GLY A 566 1.20 -4.63 20.13
N PHE A 567 0.07 -4.26 19.54
CA PHE A 567 -0.87 -3.28 20.09
C PHE A 567 -2.30 -3.64 19.67
N VAL A 568 -3.28 -3.09 20.39
CA VAL A 568 -4.70 -3.14 20.02
C VAL A 568 -5.14 -1.71 19.67
N PRO A 569 -5.71 -1.45 18.48
CA PRO A 569 -6.17 -0.12 18.13
C PRO A 569 -7.35 0.31 19.02
N PRO A 570 -7.62 1.62 19.13
CA PRO A 570 -8.73 2.11 19.96
C PRO A 570 -10.12 1.78 19.40
N CYS A 571 -10.22 1.58 18.08
CA CYS A 571 -11.44 1.23 17.38
C CYS A 571 -11.09 0.57 16.04
N ASP A 572 -12.06 -0.14 15.45
CA ASP A 572 -11.87 -0.74 14.14
C ASP A 572 -11.70 0.33 13.06
N ALA A 573 -11.11 -0.09 11.95
CA ALA A 573 -11.02 0.74 10.76
C ALA A 573 -12.41 1.22 10.33
N ILE A 574 -12.53 2.50 9.97
CA ILE A 574 -13.81 3.02 9.47
C ILE A 574 -14.12 2.50 8.06
N TYR A 575 -13.09 2.05 7.34
CA TYR A 575 -13.20 1.50 6.00
C TYR A 575 -13.05 -0.03 6.04
N SER A 576 -14.00 -0.73 5.43
CA SER A 576 -13.82 -2.12 5.04
C SER A 576 -12.85 -2.24 3.87
N ALA A 577 -12.40 -3.46 3.58
CA ALA A 577 -11.60 -3.74 2.39
C ALA A 577 -12.40 -3.43 1.10
N LYS A 578 -13.73 -3.50 1.17
CA LYS A 578 -14.59 -3.10 0.05
C LYS A 578 -14.58 -1.58 -0.12
N ASP A 579 -14.72 -0.81 0.96
CA ASP A 579 -14.70 0.66 0.89
C ASP A 579 -13.35 1.18 0.40
N LEU A 580 -12.24 0.60 0.87
CA LEU A 580 -10.91 0.96 0.40
C LEU A 580 -10.76 0.70 -1.11
N ARG A 581 -11.31 -0.41 -1.63
CA ARG A 581 -11.32 -0.72 -3.07
C ARG A 581 -12.21 0.22 -3.88
N GLU A 582 -13.39 0.57 -3.35
CA GLU A 582 -14.29 1.53 -3.99
C GLU A 582 -13.68 2.94 -4.01
N MET A 583 -13.10 3.38 -2.89
CA MET A 583 -12.37 4.64 -2.84
C MET A 583 -11.16 4.65 -3.76
N ALA A 584 -10.40 3.56 -3.83
CA ALA A 584 -9.29 3.43 -4.77
C ALA A 584 -9.76 3.65 -6.21
N THR A 585 -10.89 3.04 -6.60
CA THR A 585 -11.53 3.23 -7.90
C THR A 585 -11.93 4.69 -8.11
N LEU A 586 -12.65 5.30 -7.16
CA LEU A 586 -13.10 6.69 -7.25
C LEU A 586 -11.94 7.68 -7.36
N ILE A 587 -10.85 7.43 -6.63
CA ILE A 587 -9.66 8.26 -6.68
C ILE A 587 -8.95 8.08 -8.02
N ALA A 588 -8.89 6.85 -8.55
CA ALA A 588 -8.32 6.61 -9.86
C ALA A 588 -9.15 7.29 -10.98
N GLU A 589 -10.48 7.27 -10.90
CA GLU A 589 -11.37 8.05 -11.76
C GLU A 589 -11.11 9.56 -11.63
N ARG A 590 -10.96 10.08 -10.40
CA ARG A 590 -10.59 11.48 -10.19
C ARG A 590 -9.23 11.84 -10.77
N ARG A 591 -8.22 10.95 -10.67
CA ARG A 591 -6.90 11.16 -11.28
C ARG A 591 -7.04 11.26 -12.79
N VAL A 592 -7.85 10.38 -13.37
CA VAL A 592 -8.22 10.43 -14.77
C VAL A 592 -8.89 11.78 -15.05
N ASP A 593 -9.91 12.22 -14.33
CA ASP A 593 -10.58 13.51 -14.60
C ASP A 593 -9.67 14.74 -14.45
N MET A 594 -8.74 14.71 -13.50
CA MET A 594 -7.79 15.79 -13.27
C MET A 594 -6.64 15.83 -14.29
N ARG A 595 -6.45 14.78 -15.10
CA ARG A 595 -5.28 14.65 -15.98
C ARG A 595 -5.08 15.83 -16.94
N SER A 596 -6.16 16.34 -17.53
CA SER A 596 -6.10 17.46 -18.49
C SER A 596 -5.94 18.81 -17.79
N LEU A 597 -6.41 18.93 -16.54
CA LEU A 597 -6.18 20.09 -15.68
C LEU A 597 -4.72 20.17 -15.23
N LEU A 598 -4.14 19.02 -14.87
CA LEU A 598 -2.75 18.93 -14.42
C LEU A 598 -1.77 19.08 -15.59
N PHE A 599 -2.14 18.59 -16.77
CA PHE A 599 -1.30 18.58 -17.96
C PHE A 599 -2.09 19.11 -19.17
N PRO A 600 -2.34 20.43 -19.26
CA PRO A 600 -3.08 21.00 -20.38
C PRO A 600 -2.29 20.89 -21.69
N GLN A 601 -2.98 20.71 -22.81
CA GLN A 601 -2.38 20.82 -24.14
C GLN A 601 -1.88 22.26 -24.35
N ALA A 602 -0.71 22.41 -24.97
CA ALA A 602 -0.25 23.73 -25.40
C ALA A 602 -1.25 24.27 -26.44
N GLY A 603 -1.83 25.44 -26.16
CA GLY A 603 -2.79 26.12 -27.03
C GLY A 603 -2.16 26.75 -28.25
#